data_AF-A0A5E7SJB2-F1
#
_entry.id   AF-A0A5E7SJB2-F1
#
_cell.length_a   1.000
_cell.length_b   1.000
_cell.length_c   1.000
_cell.angle_alpha   90.00
_cell.angle_beta   90.00
_cell.angle_gamma   90.00
#
_symmetry.space_group_name_H-M   'P 1'
#
loop_
_entity.id
_entity.type
_entity.pdbx_description
1 polymer ?
#
loop_
_entity_poly.entity_id
_entity_poly.type
_entity_poly.pdbx_seq_one_letter_code
_entity_poly.pdbx_strand_id
1 'polypeptide(L)'
;MTSVEEFIALSNRIAMEYEAIAPLLRDPEVIKAARFLGELDNLAHQYDFSAMDIMKLIDPGRALQSEKNRKEKTVKTKKLSKRTVRQ
;
A
#
# COMPACT_ATOMS: atom_id res chain seq x y z
N MET A 1 5.17 14.52 -29.00
CA MET A 1 4.25 13.67 -28.22
C MET A 1 3.44 14.60 -27.37
N THR A 2 2.15 14.71 -27.71
CA THR A 2 1.26 15.75 -27.19
C THR A 2 0.56 15.21 -25.95
N SER A 3 0.27 16.09 -25.00
CA SER A 3 -0.38 15.77 -23.71
C SER A 3 -1.68 14.95 -23.84
N VAL A 4 -2.32 14.98 -25.01
CA VAL A 4 -3.55 14.26 -25.32
C VAL A 4 -3.28 12.75 -25.52
N GLU A 5 -2.19 12.38 -26.18
CA GLU A 5 -1.81 10.97 -26.39
C GLU A 5 -1.49 10.29 -25.06
N GLU A 6 -0.78 11.00 -24.17
CA GLU A 6 -0.47 10.53 -22.81
C GLU A 6 -1.73 10.40 -21.95
N PHE A 7 -2.66 11.34 -22.07
CA PHE A 7 -3.94 11.29 -21.37
C PHE A 7 -4.79 10.09 -21.82
N ILE A 8 -4.87 9.83 -23.12
CA ILE A 8 -5.60 8.67 -23.66
C ILE A 8 -4.94 7.36 -23.21
N ALA A 9 -3.61 7.28 -23.24
CA ALA A 9 -2.88 6.11 -22.76
C ALA A 9 -3.13 5.85 -21.26
N LEU A 10 -3.14 6.90 -20.44
CA LEU A 10 -3.46 6.81 -19.02
C LEU A 10 -4.90 6.38 -18.78
N SER A 11 -5.86 6.96 -19.52
CA SER A 11 -7.28 6.61 -19.43
C SER A 11 -7.51 5.14 -19.79
N ASN A 12 -6.87 4.64 -20.85
CA ASN A 12 -6.97 3.24 -21.25
C ASN A 12 -6.40 2.31 -20.18
N ARG A 13 -5.27 2.68 -19.58
CA ARG A 13 -4.68 1.92 -18.48
C ARG A 13 -5.60 1.85 -17.27
N ILE A 14 -6.19 2.97 -16.86
CA ILE A 14 -7.14 3.03 -15.75
C ILE A 14 -8.37 2.15 -16.06
N ALA A 15 -8.89 2.20 -17.29
CA ALA A 15 -10.02 1.38 -17.71
C ALA A 15 -9.70 -0.13 -17.62
N MET A 16 -8.51 -0.55 -18.07
CA MET A 16 -8.07 -1.94 -17.97
C MET A 16 -7.88 -2.40 -16.52
N GLU A 17 -7.26 -1.57 -15.67
CA GLU A 17 -7.10 -1.87 -14.25
C GLU A 17 -8.47 -1.97 -13.55
N TYR A 18 -9.41 -1.11 -13.91
CA TYR A 18 -10.79 -1.17 -13.41
C TYR A 18 -11.51 -2.44 -13.86
N GLU A 19 -11.38 -2.84 -15.13
CA GLU A 19 -11.99 -4.07 -15.66
C GLU A 19 -11.42 -5.33 -14.98
N ALA A 20 -10.14 -5.32 -14.62
CA ALA A 20 -9.52 -6.41 -13.87
C ALA A 20 -10.02 -6.50 -12.42
N ILE A 21 -10.31 -5.37 -11.78
CA ILE A 21 -10.74 -5.31 -10.38
C ILE A 21 -12.27 -5.42 -10.23
N ALA A 22 -13.03 -5.04 -11.26
CA ALA A 22 -14.49 -5.04 -11.25
C ALA A 22 -15.14 -6.40 -10.89
N PRO A 23 -14.62 -7.56 -11.34
CA PRO A 23 -15.14 -8.86 -10.91
C PRO A 23 -14.91 -9.13 -9.42
N LEU A 24 -13.77 -8.73 -8.87
CA LEU A 24 -13.44 -8.87 -7.44
C LEU A 24 -14.33 -7.97 -6.59
N LEU A 25 -14.69 -6.78 -7.08
CA LEU A 25 -15.62 -5.87 -6.41
C LEU A 25 -17.09 -6.32 -6.47
N ARG A 26 -17.42 -7.39 -7.21
CA ARG A 26 -18.75 -8.01 -7.20
C ARG A 26 -18.87 -9.12 -6.16
N ASP A 27 -17.76 -9.60 -5.61
CA ASP A 27 -17.78 -10.60 -4.56
C ASP A 27 -18.26 -9.95 -3.24
N PRO A 28 -19.39 -10.41 -2.67
CA PRO A 28 -19.94 -9.84 -1.44
C PRO A 28 -18.98 -9.90 -0.25
N GLU A 29 -18.11 -10.91 -0.17
CA GLU A 29 -17.13 -11.00 0.91
C GLU A 29 -16.00 -9.99 0.73
N VAL A 30 -15.59 -9.71 -0.51
CA VAL A 30 -14.62 -8.66 -0.82
C VAL A 30 -15.18 -7.28 -0.49
N ILE A 31 -16.45 -7.02 -0.83
CA ILE A 31 -17.12 -5.75 -0.49
C ILE A 31 -17.16 -5.55 1.03
N LYS A 32 -17.54 -6.59 1.79
CA LYS A 32 -17.57 -6.54 3.26
C LYS A 32 -16.19 -6.25 3.84
N ALA A 33 -15.16 -6.95 3.37
CA ALA A 33 -13.79 -6.74 3.82
C ALA A 33 -13.29 -5.32 3.50
N ALA A 34 -13.54 -4.83 2.28
CA ALA A 34 -13.16 -3.48 1.87
C ALA A 34 -13.86 -2.41 2.72
N ARG A 35 -15.16 -2.57 2.98
CA ARG A 35 -15.92 -1.67 3.85
C ARG A 35 -15.39 -1.66 5.27
N PHE A 36 -15.16 -2.84 5.85
CA PHE A 36 -14.59 -2.97 7.18
C PHE A 36 -13.22 -2.28 7.28
N LEU A 37 -12.34 -2.49 6.31
CA LEU A 37 -11.03 -1.84 6.28
C LEU A 37 -11.14 -0.32 6.18
N GLY A 38 -12.09 0.20 5.39
CA GLY A 38 -12.33 1.65 5.33
C GLY A 38 -12.87 2.24 6.64
N GLU A 39 -13.79 1.53 7.30
CA GLU A 39 -14.30 1.93 8.62
C GLU A 39 -13.19 1.88 9.69
N LEU A 40 -12.33 0.86 9.66
CA LEU A 40 -11.18 0.72 10.54
C LEU A 40 -10.14 1.81 10.31
N ASP A 41 -9.85 2.16 9.06
CA ASP A 41 -8.89 3.21 8.71
C ASP A 41 -9.37 4.59 9.19
N ASN A 42 -10.65 4.90 8.96
CA ASN A 42 -11.27 6.11 9.49
C ASN A 42 -11.20 6.17 11.02
N LEU A 43 -11.52 5.06 11.70
CA LEU A 43 -11.45 4.98 13.15
C LEU A 43 -10.01 5.16 13.65
N ALA A 44 -9.05 4.47 13.02
CA ALA A 44 -7.64 4.59 13.36
C ALA A 44 -7.17 6.05 13.21
N HIS A 45 -7.58 6.72 12.13
CA HIS A 45 -7.25 8.12 11.89
C HIS A 45 -7.82 9.06 12.96
N GLN A 46 -9.05 8.83 13.42
CA GLN A 46 -9.68 9.66 14.47
C GLN A 46 -8.93 9.61 15.81
N TYR A 47 -8.23 8.52 16.09
CA TYR A 47 -7.49 8.31 17.33
C TYR A 47 -5.96 8.35 17.14
N ASP A 48 -5.47 8.84 16.00
CA ASP A 48 -4.05 8.89 15.64
C ASP A 48 -3.32 7.54 15.73
N PHE A 49 -4.04 6.44 15.50
CA PHE A 49 -3.46 5.11 15.41
C PHE A 49 -2.86 4.86 14.04
N SER A 50 -1.60 4.40 14.01
CA SER A 50 -1.06 3.78 12.81
C SER A 50 -1.40 2.29 12.75
N ALA A 51 -1.36 1.71 11.55
CA ALA A 51 -1.49 0.28 11.36
C ALA A 51 -0.48 -0.53 12.20
N MET A 52 0.70 0.02 12.48
CA MET A 52 1.70 -0.64 13.33
C MET A 52 1.29 -0.62 14.81
N ASP A 53 0.65 0.44 15.27
CA ASP A 53 0.17 0.54 16.65
C ASP A 53 -0.98 -0.43 16.89
N ILE A 54 -1.89 -0.56 15.92
CA ILE A 54 -2.94 -1.58 15.94
C ILE A 54 -2.33 -2.99 15.97
N MET A 55 -1.34 -3.28 15.13
CA MET A 55 -0.65 -4.58 15.16
C MET A 55 0.06 -4.84 16.49
N LYS A 56 0.68 -3.83 17.10
CA LYS A 56 1.33 -3.96 18.42
C LYS A 56 0.32 -4.32 19.52
N LEU A 57 -0.91 -3.83 19.43
CA LEU A 57 -1.97 -4.16 20.39
C LEU A 57 -2.53 -5.57 20.20
N ILE A 58 -2.67 -6.03 18.95
CA ILE A 58 -3.28 -7.34 18.64
C ILE A 58 -2.26 -8.48 18.74
N ASP A 59 -1.08 -8.31 18.13
CA ASP A 59 -0.01 -9.31 18.09
C ASP A 59 1.37 -8.63 18.13
N PRO A 60 1.87 -8.37 19.35
CA PRO A 60 3.17 -7.74 19.55
C PRO A 60 4.33 -8.50 18.89
N GLY A 61 4.26 -9.85 18.88
CA GLY A 61 5.33 -10.70 18.34
C GLY A 61 5.49 -10.52 16.83
N ARG A 62 4.36 -10.48 16.11
CA ARG A 62 4.34 -10.24 14.66
C ARG A 62 4.68 -8.79 14.30
N ALA A 63 4.29 -7.82 15.12
CA ALA A 63 4.66 -6.42 14.93
C ALA A 63 6.19 -6.23 15.00
N LEU A 64 6.86 -6.85 15.98
CA LEU A 64 8.31 -6.80 16.12
C LEU A 64 9.06 -7.39 14.91
N GLN A 65 8.57 -8.48 14.33
CA GLN A 65 9.16 -9.06 13.12
C GLN A 65 8.98 -8.14 11.90
N SER A 66 7.82 -7.49 11.78
CA SER A 66 7.52 -6.55 10.70
C SER A 66 8.41 -5.30 10.73
N GLU A 67 8.69 -4.78 11.94
CA GLU A 67 9.64 -3.67 12.11
C GLU A 67 11.08 -4.05 11.73
N LYS A 68 11.55 -5.25 12.11
CA LYS A 68 12.87 -5.75 11.70
C LYS A 68 13.00 -5.81 10.18
N ASN A 69 11.99 -6.36 9.51
CA ASN A 69 11.94 -6.44 8.04
C ASN A 69 11.96 -5.04 7.36
N ARG A 70 11.28 -4.03 7.93
CA ARG A 70 11.32 -2.65 7.42
C ARG A 70 12.71 -2.01 7.61
N LYS A 71 13.36 -2.23 8.75
CA LYS A 71 14.71 -1.70 9.03
C LYS A 71 15.76 -2.33 8.11
N GLU A 72 15.66 -3.61 7.78
CA GLU A 72 16.58 -4.26 6.86
C GLU A 72 16.45 -3.77 5.41
N LYS A 73 15.22 -3.51 4.94
CA LYS A 73 14.98 -3.00 3.57
C LYS A 73 15.52 -1.57 3.37
N THR A 74 15.42 -0.71 4.38
CA THR A 74 15.93 0.68 4.33
C THR A 74 17.46 0.75 4.40
N VAL A 75 18.12 -0.19 5.07
CA VAL A 75 19.59 -0.28 5.09
C VAL A 75 20.17 -0.76 3.75
N LYS A 76 19.50 -1.70 3.06
CA LYS A 76 19.95 -2.17 1.73
C LYS A 76 19.85 -1.10 0.65
N THR A 77 18.80 -0.27 0.67
CA THR A 77 18.62 0.84 -0.28
C THR A 77 19.66 1.95 -0.08
N LYS A 78 20.02 2.30 1.17
CA LYS A 78 21.11 3.27 1.44
C LYS A 78 22.50 2.77 1.03
N LYS A 79 22.77 1.46 1.08
CA LYS A 79 24.06 0.89 0.64
C LYS A 79 24.23 0.91 -0.88
N LEU A 80 23.16 0.75 -1.66
CA LEU A 80 23.23 0.87 -3.12
C LEU A 80 23.52 2.32 -3.56
N SER A 81 22.87 3.31 -2.93
CA SER A 81 23.03 4.73 -3.29
C SER A 81 24.45 5.28 -3.00
N LYS A 82 25.15 4.78 -1.98
CA LYS A 82 26.52 5.23 -1.66
C LYS A 82 27.61 4.64 -2.57
N ARG A 83 27.32 3.60 -3.35
CA ARG A 83 28.30 2.96 -4.24
C ARG A 83 28.44 3.65 -5.59
N THR A 84 27.49 4.51 -5.96
CA THR A 84 27.45 5.19 -7.27
C THR A 84 28.16 6.55 -7.29
N VAL A 85 28.59 7.08 -6.13
CA VAL A 85 29.18 8.45 -6.03
C VAL A 85 30.72 8.44 -5.96
N ARG A 86 31.37 7.29 -6.19
CA ARG A 86 32.84 7.22 -6.32
C ARG A 86 33.21 6.63 -7.69
N GLN A 87 33.08 7.43 -8.73
CA GLN A 87 33.81 7.29 -9.99
C GLN A 87 34.32 8.67 -10.40
#